data_AF-A0A1A5YEE8-F1
#
_entry.id   AF-A0A1A5YEE8-F1
#
_cell.length_a   1.000
_cell.length_b   1.000
_cell.length_c   1.000
_cell.angle_alpha   90.00
_cell.angle_beta   90.00
_cell.angle_gamma   90.00
#
_symmetry.space_group_name_H-M   'P 1'
#
loop_
_entity.id
_entity.type
_entity.pdbx_description
1 polymer ?
#
loop_
_entity_poly.entity_id
_entity_poly.type
_entity_poly.pdbx_seq_one_letter_code
_entity_poly.pdbx_strand_id
1 'polypeptide(L)'
;MFLLRFQDKWINSSFIEKQDKFSRGKKTLQALETWNRIIERAQSQSSEIHIAPQNKRAPLWFRVNTDGSKLIISEAKDNGPSSILKMPRTITFKEFERIYPYYHVRLKGTSVSQEVTSKSVNSVYIYGLIADALTNLA
;
A
#
# COMPACT_ATOMS: atom_id res chain seq x y z
N MET A 1 -16.19 31.93 39.03
CA MET A 1 -15.38 31.96 37.79
C MET A 1 -15.04 30.52 37.35
N PHE A 2 -16.01 29.76 36.84
CA PHE A 2 -15.85 28.31 36.55
C PHE A 2 -16.35 27.88 35.16
N LEU A 3 -16.76 28.81 34.29
CA LEU A 3 -17.38 28.49 33.00
C LEU A 3 -16.41 28.39 31.81
N LEU A 4 -15.15 28.81 31.94
CA LEU A 4 -14.23 28.89 30.79
C LEU A 4 -13.48 27.58 30.47
N ARG A 5 -13.44 26.57 31.35
CA ARG A 5 -12.63 25.35 31.10
C ARG A 5 -13.35 24.22 30.35
N PHE A 6 -14.67 24.29 30.18
CA PHE A 6 -15.46 23.21 29.56
C PHE A 6 -15.65 23.38 28.04
N GLN A 7 -15.80 24.62 27.54
CA GLN A 7 -15.91 24.87 26.10
C GLN A 7 -14.61 24.57 25.33
N ASP A 8 -13.45 24.90 25.91
CA ASP A 8 -12.14 24.71 25.27
C ASP A 8 -11.81 23.23 24.99
N LYS A 9 -12.24 22.29 25.86
CA LYS A 9 -12.03 20.86 25.64
C LYS A 9 -12.93 20.31 24.52
N TRP A 10 -14.19 20.76 24.45
CA TRP A 10 -15.14 20.33 23.42
C TRP A 10 -14.76 20.84 22.03
N ILE A 11 -14.35 22.11 21.94
CA ILE A 11 -13.91 22.72 20.68
C ILE A 11 -12.67 21.99 20.15
N ASN A 12 -11.67 21.72 21.01
CA ASN A 12 -10.47 20.99 20.61
C ASN A 12 -10.75 19.56 20.15
N SER A 13 -11.63 18.81 20.84
CA SER A 13 -12.01 17.45 20.41
C SER A 13 -12.67 17.44 19.03
N SER A 14 -13.64 18.34 18.81
CA SER A 14 -14.35 18.44 17.52
C SER A 14 -13.43 18.88 16.37
N PHE A 15 -12.43 19.71 16.66
CA PHE A 15 -11.43 20.15 15.69
C PHE A 15 -10.46 19.02 15.33
N ILE A 16 -9.96 18.28 16.33
CA ILE A 16 -9.08 17.13 16.13
C ILE A 16 -9.79 16.04 15.31
N GLU A 17 -11.05 15.75 15.60
CA GLU A 17 -11.84 14.78 14.82
C GLU A 17 -12.04 15.20 13.36
N LYS A 18 -12.28 16.49 13.11
CA LYS A 18 -12.37 17.02 11.73
C LYS A 18 -11.04 16.89 10.99
N GLN A 19 -9.93 17.21 11.64
CA GLN A 19 -8.58 17.08 11.08
C GLN A 19 -8.20 15.62 10.78
N ASP A 20 -8.55 14.71 11.69
CA ASP A 20 -8.32 13.28 11.50
C ASP A 20 -9.18 12.71 10.36
N LYS A 21 -10.47 13.07 10.29
CA LYS A 21 -11.36 12.70 9.17
C LYS A 21 -10.84 13.21 7.83
N PHE A 22 -10.37 14.46 7.77
CA PHE A 22 -9.78 15.04 6.57
C PHE A 22 -8.50 14.31 6.16
N SER A 23 -7.60 14.06 7.11
CA SER A 23 -6.35 13.34 6.87
C SER A 23 -6.58 11.90 6.42
N ARG A 24 -7.57 11.21 7.01
CA ARG A 24 -7.98 9.87 6.57
C ARG A 24 -8.57 9.91 5.15
N GLY A 25 -9.46 10.84 4.86
CA GLY A 25 -10.02 11.02 3.52
C GLY A 25 -8.93 11.23 2.46
N LYS A 26 -7.93 12.08 2.75
CA LYS A 26 -6.79 12.31 1.85
C LYS A 26 -5.96 11.04 1.61
N LYS A 27 -5.70 10.23 2.65
CA LYS A 27 -4.95 8.97 2.52
C LYS A 27 -5.71 7.94 1.69
N THR A 28 -7.02 7.80 1.90
CA THR A 28 -7.87 6.91 1.11
C THR A 28 -7.90 7.32 -0.36
N LEU A 29 -7.97 8.61 -0.66
CA LEU A 29 -7.92 9.11 -2.05
C LEU A 29 -6.59 8.76 -2.73
N GLN A 30 -5.45 8.96 -2.06
CA GLN A 30 -4.13 8.61 -2.61
C GLN A 30 -3.99 7.10 -2.83
N ALA A 31 -4.50 6.28 -1.90
CA ALA A 31 -4.52 4.84 -2.04
C ALA A 31 -5.37 4.43 -3.25
N LEU A 32 -6.57 5.00 -3.41
CA LEU A 32 -7.45 4.71 -4.54
C LEU A 32 -6.83 5.11 -5.88
N GLU A 33 -6.22 6.29 -5.96
CA GLU A 33 -5.55 6.75 -7.18
C GLU A 33 -4.37 5.83 -7.55
N THR A 34 -3.56 5.45 -6.57
CA THR A 34 -2.44 4.52 -6.80
C THR A 34 -2.96 3.15 -7.24
N TRP A 35 -4.03 2.65 -6.61
CA TRP A 35 -4.65 1.38 -6.96
C TRP A 35 -5.16 1.35 -8.39
N ASN A 36 -5.90 2.38 -8.82
CA ASN A 36 -6.45 2.45 -10.16
C ASN A 36 -5.36 2.40 -11.23
N ARG A 37 -4.24 3.11 -11.01
CA ARG A 37 -3.08 3.07 -11.92
C ARG A 37 -2.46 1.67 -12.01
N ILE A 38 -2.35 0.98 -10.88
CA ILE A 38 -1.84 -0.40 -10.86
C ILE A 38 -2.77 -1.32 -11.68
N ILE A 39 -4.09 -1.16 -11.52
CA ILE A 39 -5.07 -1.93 -12.30
C ILE A 39 -4.97 -1.61 -13.79
N GLU A 40 -4.97 -0.34 -14.18
CA GLU A 40 -4.86 0.09 -15.58
C GLU A 40 -3.58 -0.44 -16.24
N ARG A 41 -2.46 -0.39 -15.52
CA ARG A 41 -1.20 -0.97 -15.99
C ARG A 41 -1.31 -2.48 -16.17
N ALA A 42 -1.84 -3.19 -15.17
CA ALA A 42 -1.98 -4.64 -15.22
C ALA A 42 -2.98 -5.11 -16.29
N GLN A 43 -3.94 -4.27 -16.69
CA GLN A 43 -4.87 -4.54 -17.80
C GLN A 43 -4.24 -4.31 -19.17
N SER A 44 -3.44 -3.25 -19.31
CA SER A 44 -2.82 -2.91 -20.59
C SER A 44 -1.64 -3.81 -20.95
N GLN A 45 -0.92 -4.31 -19.95
CA GLN A 45 0.26 -5.14 -20.15
C GLN A 45 0.41 -6.15 -19.02
N SER A 46 0.64 -7.43 -19.36
CA SER A 46 1.16 -8.37 -18.36
C SER A 46 2.57 -7.94 -17.98
N SER A 47 2.72 -7.36 -16.79
CA SER A 47 4.00 -6.84 -16.33
C SER A 47 4.56 -7.67 -15.18
N GLU A 48 5.84 -7.98 -15.28
CA GLU A 48 6.63 -8.41 -14.13
C GLU A 48 7.24 -7.20 -13.48
N ILE A 49 7.12 -7.14 -12.17
CA ILE A 49 7.71 -6.10 -11.34
C ILE A 49 8.46 -6.79 -10.21
N HIS A 50 9.31 -6.05 -9.52
CA HIS A 50 10.06 -6.60 -8.40
C HIS A 50 9.57 -6.03 -7.06
N ILE A 51 9.78 -6.80 -5.99
CA ILE A 51 9.58 -6.28 -4.64
C ILE A 51 10.54 -5.11 -4.38
N ALA A 52 10.17 -4.23 -3.46
CA ALA A 52 11.00 -3.10 -3.03
C ALA A 52 11.63 -3.39 -1.65
N PRO A 53 12.73 -4.15 -1.54
CA PRO A 53 13.41 -4.35 -0.28
C PRO A 53 13.99 -3.02 0.25
N GLN A 54 14.13 -2.89 1.56
CA GLN A 54 14.79 -1.75 2.22
C GLN A 54 16.16 -2.15 2.78
N ASN A 55 16.62 -3.36 2.45
CA ASN A 55 17.91 -3.90 2.83
C ASN A 55 18.71 -4.24 1.56
N LYS A 56 19.95 -4.68 1.74
CA LYS A 56 20.87 -5.02 0.63
C LYS A 56 20.51 -6.31 -0.13
N ARG A 57 19.32 -6.88 0.07
CA ARG A 57 18.91 -8.11 -0.64
C ARG A 57 18.54 -7.78 -2.07
N ALA A 58 18.85 -8.70 -2.99
CA ALA A 58 18.38 -8.61 -4.36
C ALA A 58 16.84 -8.57 -4.38
N PRO A 59 16.22 -7.67 -5.16
CA PRO A 59 14.78 -7.65 -5.30
C PRO A 59 14.32 -8.89 -6.08
N LEU A 60 13.25 -9.52 -5.60
CA LEU A 60 12.62 -10.67 -6.26
C LEU A 60 11.52 -10.19 -7.21
N TRP A 61 11.51 -10.75 -8.41
CA TRP A 61 10.50 -10.49 -9.43
C TRP A 61 9.22 -11.28 -9.18
N PHE A 62 8.08 -10.74 -9.59
CA PHE A 62 6.79 -11.39 -9.59
C PHE A 62 5.94 -10.85 -10.73
N ARG A 63 4.99 -11.67 -11.19
CA ARG A 63 4.05 -11.32 -12.24
C ARG A 63 2.76 -10.79 -11.66
N VAL A 64 2.23 -9.74 -12.28
CA VAL A 64 0.97 -9.10 -11.90
C VAL A 64 -0.04 -9.23 -13.04
N ASN A 65 -1.18 -9.83 -12.73
CA ASN A 65 -2.36 -9.87 -13.60
C ASN A 65 -3.55 -9.26 -12.87
N THR A 66 -4.62 -8.95 -13.59
CA THR A 66 -5.86 -8.43 -13.00
C THR A 66 -7.10 -8.87 -13.77
N ASP A 67 -8.23 -8.95 -13.06
CA ASP A 67 -9.57 -9.06 -13.64
C ASP A 67 -10.32 -7.71 -13.63
N GLY A 68 -9.62 -6.61 -13.30
CA GLY A 68 -10.18 -5.27 -13.11
C GLY A 68 -10.66 -4.97 -11.69
N SER A 69 -10.96 -5.99 -10.89
CA SER A 69 -11.43 -5.82 -9.50
C SER A 69 -10.35 -6.13 -8.46
N LYS A 70 -9.45 -7.06 -8.79
CA LYS A 70 -8.38 -7.54 -7.91
C LYS A 70 -7.10 -7.77 -8.69
N LEU A 71 -5.99 -7.86 -7.96
CA LEU A 71 -4.69 -8.24 -8.51
C LEU A 71 -4.39 -9.69 -8.18
N ILE A 72 -3.78 -10.38 -9.15
CA ILE A 72 -3.33 -11.76 -9.03
C ILE A 72 -1.82 -11.76 -9.20
N ILE A 73 -1.12 -12.16 -8.13
CA ILE A 73 0.33 -12.23 -8.04
C ILE A 73 0.78 -13.67 -8.25
N SER A 74 1.72 -13.87 -9.16
CA SER A 74 2.32 -15.19 -9.44
C SER A 74 3.83 -15.07 -9.65
N GLU A 75 4.49 -16.20 -9.82
CA GLU A 75 5.94 -16.23 -10.10
C GLU A 75 6.25 -15.47 -11.39
N ALA A 76 7.38 -14.76 -11.40
CA ALA A 76 7.95 -14.24 -12.63
C ALA A 76 8.46 -15.41 -13.49
N LYS A 77 8.26 -15.30 -14.81
CA LYS A 77 8.74 -16.20 -15.85
C LYS A 77 9.81 -15.56 -16.74
N ASP A 78 9.80 -14.23 -16.87
CA ASP A 78 10.66 -13.52 -17.82
C ASP A 78 11.88 -12.88 -17.12
N ASN A 79 11.77 -12.59 -15.82
CA ASN A 79 12.83 -11.96 -15.02
C ASN A 79 13.24 -12.80 -13.79
N GLY A 80 14.49 -12.61 -13.34
CA GLY A 80 15.07 -13.31 -12.19
C GLY A 80 15.89 -12.39 -11.27
N PRO A 81 16.04 -12.74 -9.98
CA PRO A 81 15.48 -13.92 -9.31
C PRO A 81 13.96 -13.79 -9.07
N SER A 82 13.22 -14.89 -9.25
CA SER A 82 11.75 -14.92 -9.12
C SER A 82 11.30 -15.19 -7.69
N SER A 83 10.14 -14.64 -7.32
CA SER A 83 9.45 -14.95 -6.07
C SER A 83 8.90 -16.37 -6.12
N ILE A 84 9.23 -17.20 -5.15
CA ILE A 84 8.73 -18.58 -5.07
C ILE A 84 7.33 -18.57 -4.46
N LEU A 85 6.33 -18.94 -5.25
CA LEU A 85 4.91 -18.94 -4.89
C LEU A 85 4.27 -20.28 -5.25
N LYS A 86 4.01 -21.11 -4.22
CA LYS A 86 3.29 -22.39 -4.39
C LYS A 86 1.92 -22.23 -5.06
N MET A 87 1.26 -21.10 -4.82
CA MET A 87 -0.02 -20.74 -5.43
C MET A 87 -0.06 -19.22 -5.68
N PRO A 88 -0.79 -18.76 -6.73
CA PRO A 88 -1.03 -17.35 -6.95
C PRO A 88 -1.71 -16.69 -5.74
N ARG A 89 -1.35 -15.44 -5.46
CA ARG A 89 -1.95 -14.66 -4.38
C ARG A 89 -2.90 -13.62 -4.92
N THR A 90 -4.02 -13.43 -4.26
CA THR A 90 -4.98 -12.37 -4.62
C THR A 90 -4.82 -11.19 -3.67
N ILE A 91 -4.83 -9.98 -4.22
CA ILE A 91 -4.85 -8.72 -3.47
C ILE A 91 -6.11 -7.95 -3.88
N THR A 92 -6.90 -7.55 -2.90
CA THR A 92 -8.10 -6.71 -3.10
C THR A 92 -7.79 -5.25 -2.77
N PHE A 93 -8.61 -4.31 -3.27
CA PHE A 93 -8.46 -2.90 -2.90
C PHE A 93 -8.52 -2.68 -1.38
N LYS A 94 -9.43 -3.36 -0.67
CA LYS A 94 -9.55 -3.25 0.79
C LYS A 94 -8.27 -3.66 1.52
N GLU A 95 -7.62 -4.73 1.04
CA GLU A 95 -6.34 -5.16 1.60
C GLU A 95 -5.22 -4.15 1.25
N PHE A 96 -5.17 -3.69 0.01
CA PHE A 96 -4.24 -2.68 -0.45
C PHE A 96 -4.35 -1.39 0.37
N GLU A 97 -5.55 -0.83 0.51
CA GLU A 97 -5.84 0.39 1.28
C GLU A 97 -5.37 0.25 2.74
N ARG A 98 -5.58 -0.92 3.35
CA ARG A 98 -5.13 -1.20 4.72
C ARG A 98 -3.61 -1.15 4.86
N ILE A 99 -2.87 -1.58 3.84
CA ILE A 99 -1.40 -1.64 3.86
C ILE A 99 -0.75 -0.35 3.34
N TYR A 100 -1.42 0.39 2.48
CA TYR A 100 -0.89 1.59 1.81
C TYR A 100 -0.21 2.60 2.75
N PRO A 101 -0.79 2.99 3.91
CA PRO A 101 -0.15 3.96 4.81
C PRO A 101 1.22 3.51 5.32
N TYR A 102 1.44 2.19 5.43
CA TYR A 102 2.69 1.64 5.94
C TYR A 102 3.83 1.74 4.95
N TYR A 103 3.56 1.92 3.66
CA TYR A 103 4.60 2.12 2.66
C TYR A 103 5.43 3.37 2.96
N HIS A 104 4.76 4.51 3.19
CA HIS A 104 5.44 5.76 3.52
C HIS A 104 6.12 5.73 4.89
N VAL A 105 5.53 5.04 5.88
CA VAL A 105 6.16 4.86 7.20
C VAL A 105 7.44 4.03 7.08
N ARG A 106 7.40 2.96 6.28
CA ARG A 106 8.56 2.11 6.00
C ARG A 106 9.68 2.89 5.30
N LEU A 107 9.37 3.76 4.35
CA LEU A 107 10.37 4.61 3.66
C LEU A 107 11.08 5.60 4.59
N LYS A 108 10.49 5.96 5.72
CA LYS A 108 11.13 6.80 6.74
C LYS A 108 12.10 6.04 7.65
N GLY A 109 12.31 4.75 7.41
CA GLY A 109 13.18 3.89 8.21
C GLY A 109 12.52 3.28 9.45
N THR A 110 11.22 3.51 9.66
CA THR A 110 10.48 2.90 10.79
C THR A 110 10.22 1.42 10.53
N SER A 111 10.58 0.56 11.50
CA SER A 111 10.29 -0.87 11.44
C SER A 111 8.79 -1.12 11.68
N VAL A 112 8.08 -1.50 10.61
CA VAL A 112 6.64 -1.82 10.64
C VAL A 112 6.33 -3.27 10.28
N SER A 113 7.36 -4.08 10.03
CA SER A 113 7.21 -5.41 9.43
C SER A 113 6.31 -6.34 10.24
N GLN A 114 6.46 -6.38 11.58
CA GLN A 114 5.64 -7.24 12.44
C GLN A 114 4.17 -6.82 12.40
N GLU A 115 3.92 -5.52 12.52
CA GLU A 115 2.58 -4.95 12.51
C GLU A 115 1.88 -5.13 11.15
N VAL A 116 2.64 -5.05 10.06
CA VAL A 116 2.12 -5.18 8.70
C VAL A 116 1.86 -6.64 8.36
N THR A 117 2.73 -7.55 8.80
CA THR A 117 2.57 -9.00 8.57
C THR A 117 1.30 -9.53 9.24
N SER A 118 0.92 -9.00 10.42
CA SER A 118 -0.34 -9.37 11.06
C SER A 118 -1.58 -8.85 10.32
N LYS A 119 -1.42 -7.86 9.42
CA LYS A 119 -2.50 -7.29 8.61
C LYS A 119 -2.64 -7.94 7.24
N SER A 120 -1.52 -8.35 6.64
CA SER A 120 -1.49 -8.98 5.32
C SER A 120 -0.18 -9.74 5.08
N VAL A 121 -0.31 -10.97 4.62
CA VAL A 121 0.81 -11.78 4.10
C VAL A 121 1.27 -11.34 2.70
N ASN A 122 0.54 -10.44 2.05
CA ASN A 122 0.82 -9.92 0.71
C ASN A 122 1.57 -8.58 0.73
N SER A 123 1.87 -8.05 1.92
CA SER A 123 2.44 -6.72 2.11
C SER A 123 3.71 -6.44 1.30
N VAL A 124 4.60 -7.42 1.14
CA VAL A 124 5.82 -7.26 0.33
C VAL A 124 5.51 -7.02 -1.15
N TYR A 125 4.47 -7.67 -1.69
CA TYR A 125 4.00 -7.46 -3.06
C TYR A 125 3.29 -6.13 -3.19
N ILE A 126 2.46 -5.76 -2.19
CA ILE A 126 1.81 -4.44 -2.13
C ILE A 126 2.85 -3.32 -2.15
N TYR A 127 3.96 -3.45 -1.42
CA TYR A 127 5.04 -2.47 -1.47
C TYR A 127 5.74 -2.41 -2.82
N GLY A 128 5.94 -3.54 -3.50
CA GLY A 128 6.46 -3.57 -4.88
C GLY A 128 5.53 -2.84 -5.85
N LEU A 129 4.22 -3.11 -5.77
CA LEU A 129 3.20 -2.46 -6.60
C LEU A 129 3.16 -0.94 -6.38
N ILE A 130 3.21 -0.48 -5.13
CA ILE A 130 3.25 0.96 -4.83
C ILE A 130 4.54 1.60 -5.35
N ALA A 131 5.69 0.96 -5.13
CA ALA A 131 6.97 1.49 -5.60
C ALA A 131 7.01 1.62 -7.13
N ASP A 132 6.54 0.60 -7.85
CA ASP A 132 6.44 0.63 -9.31
C ASP A 132 5.48 1.75 -9.78
N ALA A 133 4.27 1.81 -9.23
CA ALA A 133 3.28 2.82 -9.61
C ALA A 133 3.75 4.26 -9.34
N LEU A 134 4.56 4.47 -8.30
CA LEU A 134 5.13 5.78 -7.97
C LEU A 134 6.39 6.12 -8.78
N THR A 135 7.14 5.13 -9.25
CA THR A 135 8.36 5.37 -10.06
C THR A 135 7.98 5.79 -11.49
N ASN A 136 6.88 5.25 -12.02
CA ASN A 136 6.38 5.60 -13.34
C ASN A 136 5.55 6.90 -13.36
N LEU A 137 5.72 7.74 -12.33
CA LEU A 137 5.21 9.12 -12.27
C LEU A 137 6.25 10.17 -12.72
N ALA A 138 7.51 9.78 -12.87
CA ALA A 138 8.64 10.66 -13.14
C ALA A 138 9.04 10.67 -14.62
#